data_AF-A0A1X7V6W2-F1
#
_entry.id   AF-A0A1X7V6W2-F1
#
_cell.length_a   1.000
_cell.length_b   1.000
_cell.length_c   1.000
_cell.angle_alpha   90.00
_cell.angle_beta   90.00
_cell.angle_gamma   90.00
#
_symmetry.space_group_name_H-M   'P 1'
#
loop_
_entity.id
_entity.type
_entity.pdbx_description
1 polymer ?
#
loop_
_entity_poly.entity_id
_entity_poly.type
_entity_poly.pdbx_seq_one_letter_code
_entity_poly.pdbx_strand_id
1 'polypeptide(L)'
;MATASSNYSFAVNAMVRGHHVYSNIWDASMSEVLPCEREIDNRRDTFAVRVSKPGTGTVGHLPRLISAACSVFLRRGGIITCTVTCSRRYSRDFTQGGLELPCLLTFTSKNQSDITKAHKLVSPALALVQQLTEQTTTSLPSQDEPSNKPSTVSDQIAPVVAELEVEETVPPPQKKNKKNFSLTDDDIKNIIMGEKLRQDYIYLGQQLIKKQFPNICGLQSILLQDKSKLMPSGNNTLQVVHCRTRDHCIAAATNFLKYDANEVAIYDSVFHTLDKETEEVLNFLFQSGAHEPLLKVKSCQKQQGEVIVDCSL
;
A
#
# COMPACT_ATOMS: atom_id res chain seq x y z
N MET A 1 50.51 -18.17 -0.98
CA MET A 1 49.92 -17.44 0.15
C MET A 1 48.50 -17.05 -0.25
N ALA A 2 47.49 -17.66 0.37
CA ALA A 2 46.09 -17.29 0.12
C ALA A 2 45.81 -15.95 0.80
N THR A 3 45.60 -14.89 0.03
CA THR A 3 45.12 -13.61 0.55
C THR A 3 43.76 -13.83 1.18
N ALA A 4 43.65 -13.62 2.49
CA ALA A 4 42.36 -13.59 3.17
C ALA A 4 41.53 -12.45 2.55
N SER A 5 40.56 -12.79 1.69
CA SER A 5 39.57 -11.80 1.24
C SER A 5 38.74 -11.41 2.45
N SER A 6 38.99 -10.23 3.00
CA SER A 6 38.13 -9.63 4.01
C SER A 6 36.74 -9.46 3.44
N ASN A 7 35.77 -10.20 3.97
CA ASN A 7 34.36 -10.00 3.64
C ASN A 7 33.82 -8.89 4.54
N TYR A 8 33.10 -7.96 3.95
CA TYR A 8 32.42 -6.89 4.65
C TYR A 8 30.98 -7.29 4.93
N SER A 9 30.48 -6.94 6.11
CA SER A 9 29.12 -7.29 6.51
C SER A 9 28.45 -6.25 7.39
N PHE A 10 27.13 -6.17 7.31
CA PHE A 10 26.29 -5.48 8.29
C PHE A 10 25.02 -6.29 8.54
N ALA A 11 24.39 -6.05 9.68
CA ALA A 11 23.16 -6.72 10.05
C ALA A 11 22.07 -5.69 10.40
N VAL A 12 20.82 -6.02 10.10
CA VAL A 12 19.67 -5.17 10.37
C VAL A 12 18.46 -6.02 10.76
N ASN A 13 17.72 -5.56 11.77
CA ASN A 13 16.48 -6.20 12.20
C ASN A 13 15.40 -6.01 11.13
N ALA A 14 14.75 -7.09 10.74
CA ALA A 14 13.68 -7.09 9.74
C ALA A 14 12.64 -8.17 10.08
N MET A 15 11.75 -8.43 9.12
CA MET A 15 10.64 -9.37 9.24
C MET A 15 10.56 -10.21 7.97
N VAL A 16 10.28 -11.51 8.10
CA VAL A 16 9.86 -12.35 6.98
C VAL A 16 8.34 -12.31 6.89
N ARG A 17 7.81 -12.02 5.70
CA ARG A 17 6.38 -11.92 5.43
C ARG A 17 5.84 -13.14 4.69
N GLY A 18 4.52 -13.26 4.71
CA GLY A 18 3.82 -14.33 4.01
C GLY A 18 3.82 -15.66 4.76
N HIS A 19 4.20 -15.69 6.05
CA HIS A 19 4.27 -16.93 6.79
C HIS A 19 2.90 -17.66 6.86
N HIS A 20 1.79 -16.91 6.90
CA HIS A 20 0.44 -17.48 6.84
C HIS A 20 0.14 -18.26 5.55
N VAL A 21 0.88 -18.01 4.47
CA VAL A 21 0.80 -18.76 3.19
C VAL A 21 1.67 -20.03 3.23
N TYR A 22 2.75 -20.02 4.02
CA TYR A 22 3.77 -21.08 4.05
C TYR A 22 3.80 -21.87 5.38
N SER A 23 2.83 -21.64 6.27
CA SER A 23 2.78 -22.21 7.62
C SER A 23 2.62 -23.73 7.62
N ASN A 24 2.08 -24.29 6.52
CA ASN A 24 1.94 -25.72 6.30
C ASN A 24 3.25 -26.41 5.86
N ILE A 25 4.23 -25.65 5.37
CA ILE A 25 5.50 -26.20 4.85
C ILE A 25 6.71 -25.74 5.67
N TRP A 26 6.57 -24.72 6.51
CA TRP A 26 7.65 -24.20 7.33
C TRP A 26 7.21 -23.96 8.78
N ASP A 27 7.82 -24.70 9.69
CA ASP A 27 7.82 -24.35 11.11
C ASP A 27 9.15 -23.71 11.48
N ALA A 28 9.10 -22.41 11.78
CA ALA A 28 10.29 -21.61 11.99
C ALA A 28 10.92 -21.92 13.34
N SER A 29 12.21 -22.27 13.33
CA SER A 29 12.97 -22.49 14.56
C SER A 29 13.73 -21.22 14.96
N MET A 30 13.78 -20.91 16.26
CA MET A 30 14.59 -19.80 16.75
C MET A 30 16.06 -20.03 16.38
N SER A 31 16.74 -18.97 15.92
CA SER A 31 18.11 -19.01 15.41
C SER A 31 18.31 -19.82 14.13
N GLU A 32 17.24 -20.27 13.45
CA GLU A 32 17.33 -20.87 12.11
C GLU A 32 17.87 -19.84 11.11
N VAL A 33 18.92 -20.21 10.37
CA VAL A 33 19.55 -19.35 9.35
C VAL A 33 19.16 -19.84 7.97
N LEU A 34 18.51 -18.97 7.21
CA LEU A 34 18.00 -19.28 5.87
C LEU A 34 18.60 -18.34 4.82
N PRO A 35 18.99 -18.84 3.63
CA PRO A 35 19.43 -17.99 2.53
C PRO A 35 18.27 -17.21 1.90
N CYS A 36 18.55 -15.96 1.55
CA CYS A 36 17.66 -15.12 0.77
C CYS A 36 18.07 -15.13 -0.71
N GLU A 37 17.11 -15.34 -1.60
CA GLU A 37 17.33 -15.47 -3.04
C GLU A 37 16.42 -14.53 -3.84
N ARG A 38 16.86 -14.13 -5.03
CA ARG A 38 16.03 -13.35 -5.96
C ARG A 38 14.98 -14.26 -6.59
N GLU A 39 13.73 -13.83 -6.60
CA GLU A 39 12.63 -14.50 -7.28
C GLU A 39 12.25 -13.69 -8.52
N ILE A 40 12.86 -14.05 -9.66
CA ILE A 40 12.79 -13.26 -10.91
C ILE A 40 11.42 -13.42 -11.59
N ASP A 41 10.74 -14.53 -11.36
CA ASP A 41 9.48 -14.94 -11.94
C ASP A 41 8.24 -14.46 -11.15
N ASN A 42 8.44 -13.67 -10.09
CA ASN A 42 7.35 -13.14 -9.29
C ASN A 42 6.54 -12.08 -10.06
N ARG A 43 5.30 -12.42 -10.42
CA ARG A 43 4.39 -11.54 -11.19
C ARG A 43 3.93 -10.30 -10.43
N ARG A 44 4.02 -10.29 -9.09
CA ARG A 44 3.56 -9.17 -8.24
C ARG A 44 4.66 -8.18 -7.91
N ASP A 45 5.90 -8.66 -7.76
CA ASP A 45 7.09 -7.83 -7.52
C ASP A 45 8.30 -8.39 -8.26
N THR A 46 8.72 -7.72 -9.34
CA THR A 46 9.90 -8.10 -10.14
C THR A 46 11.22 -8.04 -9.36
N PHE A 47 11.22 -7.41 -8.18
CA PHE A 47 12.35 -7.35 -7.27
C PHE A 47 12.18 -8.24 -6.04
N ALA A 48 11.19 -9.14 -6.02
CA ALA A 48 10.93 -10.03 -4.90
C ALA A 48 12.21 -10.77 -4.47
N VAL A 49 12.41 -10.81 -3.15
CA VAL A 49 13.45 -11.61 -2.51
C VAL A 49 12.75 -12.61 -1.60
N ARG A 50 12.90 -13.88 -1.94
CA ARG A 50 12.35 -14.99 -1.17
C ARG A 50 13.35 -15.44 -0.11
N VAL A 51 12.83 -15.87 1.03
CA VAL A 51 13.56 -16.66 2.02
C VAL A 51 13.34 -18.12 1.66
N SER A 52 14.43 -18.85 1.44
CA SER A 52 14.37 -20.22 0.94
C SER A 52 14.88 -21.20 1.99
N LYS A 53 14.19 -22.33 2.12
CA LYS A 53 14.61 -23.44 2.97
C LYS A 53 14.97 -24.65 2.10
N PRO A 54 16.16 -25.24 2.27
CA PRO A 54 16.57 -26.42 1.52
C PRO A 54 15.54 -27.55 1.65
N GLY A 55 15.14 -28.14 0.52
CA GLY A 55 14.16 -29.22 0.47
C GLY A 55 12.68 -28.78 0.53
N THR A 56 12.39 -27.59 1.05
CA THR A 56 11.01 -27.05 1.17
C THR A 56 10.69 -26.02 0.08
N GLY A 57 11.68 -25.25 -0.37
CA GLY A 57 11.49 -24.17 -1.33
C GLY A 57 11.29 -22.82 -0.64
N THR A 58 10.40 -21.98 -1.17
CA THR A 58 10.09 -20.65 -0.63
C THR A 58 9.29 -20.77 0.67
N VAL A 59 9.78 -20.14 1.74
CA VAL A 59 9.10 -20.15 3.05
C VAL A 59 8.62 -18.77 3.50
N GLY A 60 8.95 -17.74 2.73
CA GLY A 60 8.50 -16.39 2.96
C GLY A 60 9.21 -15.41 2.05
N HIS A 61 8.91 -14.13 2.24
CA HIS A 61 9.47 -13.04 1.44
C HIS A 61 9.96 -11.91 2.34
N LEU A 62 10.99 -11.20 1.88
CA LEU A 62 11.37 -9.94 2.51
C LEU A 62 10.30 -8.88 2.24
N PRO A 63 10.17 -7.86 3.10
CA PRO A 63 9.21 -6.77 2.90
C PRO A 63 9.47 -6.07 1.56
N ARG A 64 8.39 -5.78 0.83
CA ARG A 64 8.45 -5.11 -0.49
C ARG A 64 9.23 -3.80 -0.45
N LEU A 65 9.18 -3.07 0.67
CA LEU A 65 9.89 -1.82 0.86
C LEU A 65 11.41 -1.96 0.66
N ILE A 66 11.99 -3.11 1.05
CA ILE A 66 13.44 -3.37 0.93
C ILE A 66 13.79 -4.34 -0.20
N SER A 67 12.80 -4.95 -0.86
CA SER A 67 13.01 -6.01 -1.85
C SER A 67 13.87 -5.53 -3.01
N ALA A 68 13.64 -4.32 -3.53
CA ALA A 68 14.44 -3.69 -4.58
C ALA A 68 15.93 -3.58 -4.22
N ALA A 69 16.25 -3.02 -3.06
CA ALA A 69 17.63 -2.85 -2.61
C ALA A 69 18.31 -4.21 -2.41
N CYS A 70 17.61 -5.15 -1.76
CA CYS A 70 18.12 -6.51 -1.53
C CYS A 70 18.34 -7.27 -2.85
N SER A 71 17.41 -7.16 -3.79
CA SER A 71 17.48 -7.81 -5.11
C SER A 71 18.65 -7.29 -5.94
N VAL A 72 18.90 -5.98 -5.92
CA VAL A 72 20.08 -5.40 -6.58
C VAL A 72 21.38 -5.87 -5.91
N PHE A 73 21.42 -5.91 -4.58
CA PHE A 73 22.59 -6.38 -3.83
C PHE A 73 22.93 -7.85 -4.15
N LEU A 74 21.92 -8.72 -4.13
CA LEU A 74 22.05 -10.13 -4.53
C LEU A 74 22.48 -10.28 -5.99
N ARG A 75 21.96 -9.45 -6.90
CA ARG A 75 22.35 -9.45 -8.33
C ARG A 75 23.84 -9.14 -8.52
N ARG A 76 24.45 -8.35 -7.63
CA ARG A 76 25.88 -8.01 -7.65
C ARG A 76 26.77 -9.07 -6.99
N GLY A 77 26.22 -10.22 -6.60
CA GLY A 77 26.96 -11.29 -5.94
C GLY A 77 27.11 -11.09 -4.44
N GLY A 78 26.35 -10.17 -3.84
CA GLY A 78 26.20 -10.10 -2.39
C GLY A 78 25.40 -11.29 -1.87
N ILE A 79 25.60 -11.64 -0.60
CA ILE A 79 24.90 -12.72 0.09
C ILE A 79 24.03 -12.11 1.19
N ILE A 80 22.78 -12.54 1.27
CA ILE A 80 21.87 -12.15 2.36
C ILE A 80 21.40 -13.43 3.05
N THR A 81 21.58 -13.49 4.36
CA THR A 81 21.04 -14.55 5.20
C THR A 81 20.03 -13.97 6.19
N CYS A 82 18.96 -14.71 6.42
CA CYS A 82 17.90 -14.39 7.35
C CYS A 82 17.99 -15.31 8.56
N THR A 83 18.28 -14.75 9.73
CA THR A 83 18.28 -15.51 10.99
C THR A 83 16.99 -15.24 11.75
N VAL A 84 16.20 -16.27 12.04
CA VAL A 84 14.97 -16.13 12.83
C VAL A 84 15.31 -15.74 14.27
N THR A 85 14.76 -14.63 14.77
CA THR A 85 15.11 -14.11 16.10
C THR A 85 14.03 -14.34 17.15
N CYS A 86 12.77 -14.46 16.76
CA CYS A 86 11.67 -14.60 17.70
C CYS A 86 10.50 -15.40 17.11
N SER A 87 9.55 -15.72 17.96
CA SER A 87 8.25 -16.28 17.61
C SER A 87 7.51 -15.39 16.62
N ARG A 88 6.62 -16.02 15.84
CA ARG A 88 5.71 -15.34 14.91
C ARG A 88 4.94 -14.23 15.63
N ARG A 89 4.73 -13.11 14.94
CA ARG A 89 3.87 -12.02 15.39
C ARG A 89 2.97 -11.55 14.26
N TYR A 90 1.87 -10.89 14.60
CA TYR A 90 1.07 -10.23 13.59
C TYR A 90 1.80 -8.99 13.06
N SER A 91 1.76 -8.81 11.74
CA SER A 91 2.18 -7.59 11.03
C SER A 91 1.39 -6.44 11.61
N ARG A 92 2.10 -5.37 11.99
CA ARG A 92 1.49 -4.16 12.53
C ARG A 92 1.47 -3.01 11.52
N ASP A 93 2.14 -3.19 10.39
CA ASP A 93 2.27 -2.22 9.30
C ASP A 93 1.48 -2.61 8.03
N PHE A 94 0.74 -3.72 8.06
CA PHE A 94 -0.21 -4.12 7.03
C PHE A 94 -1.62 -4.01 7.60
N THR A 95 -2.50 -3.27 6.93
CA THR A 95 -3.91 -3.08 7.34
C THR A 95 -4.69 -4.40 7.33
N GLN A 96 -4.35 -5.30 6.41
CA GLN A 96 -4.87 -6.68 6.32
C GLN A 96 -4.33 -7.62 7.42
N GLY A 97 -3.41 -7.13 8.26
CA GLY A 97 -2.62 -7.96 9.16
C GLY A 97 -1.74 -8.96 8.40
N GLY A 98 -1.47 -10.09 9.02
CA GLY A 98 -0.68 -11.18 8.46
C GLY A 98 0.39 -11.67 9.42
N LEU A 99 0.73 -12.95 9.37
CA LEU A 99 1.81 -13.48 10.20
C LEU A 99 3.16 -13.06 9.59
N GLU A 100 3.93 -12.35 10.39
CA GLU A 100 5.32 -12.06 10.14
C GLU A 100 6.21 -12.78 11.15
N LEU A 101 7.45 -13.01 10.75
CA LEU A 101 8.44 -13.63 11.61
C LEU A 101 9.64 -12.68 11.78
N PRO A 102 9.90 -12.18 13.01
CA PRO A 102 11.07 -11.37 13.28
C PRO A 102 12.36 -12.10 12.92
N CYS A 103 13.24 -11.37 12.23
CA CYS A 103 14.52 -11.90 11.79
C CYS A 103 15.62 -10.84 11.80
N LEU A 104 16.87 -11.31 11.77
CA LEU A 104 18.06 -10.51 11.55
C LEU A 104 18.57 -10.80 10.14
N LEU A 105 18.56 -9.80 9.27
CA LEU A 105 19.15 -9.91 7.94
C LEU A 105 20.64 -9.56 8.03
N THR A 106 21.48 -10.50 7.62
CA THR A 106 22.93 -10.29 7.53
C THR A 106 23.34 -10.19 6.07
N PHE A 107 23.90 -9.05 5.69
CA PHE A 107 24.41 -8.78 4.35
C PHE A 107 25.90 -9.00 4.36
N THR A 108 26.42 -9.79 3.42
CA THR A 108 27.85 -10.06 3.27
C THR A 108 28.28 -9.87 1.83
N SER A 109 29.41 -9.18 1.60
CA SER A 109 29.99 -9.03 0.27
C SER A 109 31.50 -8.81 0.35
N LYS A 110 32.20 -9.13 -0.74
CA LYS A 110 33.60 -8.77 -0.93
C LYS A 110 33.80 -7.28 -1.27
N ASN A 111 32.73 -6.60 -1.71
CA ASN A 111 32.77 -5.20 -2.11
C ASN A 111 32.19 -4.28 -1.04
N GLN A 112 33.05 -3.48 -0.41
CA GLN A 112 32.65 -2.49 0.60
C GLN A 112 31.65 -1.46 0.06
N SER A 113 31.79 -1.05 -1.21
CA SER A 113 30.88 -0.05 -1.80
C SER A 113 29.44 -0.56 -1.88
N ASP A 114 29.25 -1.84 -2.20
CA ASP A 114 27.93 -2.44 -2.27
C ASP A 114 27.31 -2.59 -0.87
N ILE A 115 28.12 -2.90 0.15
CA ILE A 115 27.69 -2.94 1.56
C ILE A 115 27.25 -1.56 2.05
N THR A 116 28.05 -0.51 1.84
CA THR A 116 27.68 0.85 2.25
C THR A 116 26.41 1.32 1.55
N LYS A 117 26.24 1.03 0.25
CA LYS A 117 25.03 1.38 -0.50
C LYS A 117 23.81 0.61 0.00
N ALA A 118 23.95 -0.70 0.25
CA ALA A 118 22.87 -1.51 0.79
C ALA A 118 22.45 -1.01 2.19
N HIS A 119 23.41 -0.74 3.08
CA HIS A 119 23.13 -0.18 4.41
C HIS A 119 22.39 1.16 4.32
N LYS A 120 22.83 2.07 3.44
CA LYS A 120 22.20 3.38 3.24
C LYS A 120 20.75 3.29 2.73
N LEU A 121 20.42 2.25 1.95
CA LEU A 121 19.06 2.06 1.42
C LEU A 121 18.15 1.27 2.37
N VAL A 122 18.70 0.26 3.06
CA VAL A 122 17.92 -0.70 3.84
C VAL A 122 17.69 -0.20 5.27
N SER A 123 18.71 0.35 5.95
CA SER A 123 18.59 0.73 7.36
C SER A 123 17.54 1.83 7.60
N PRO A 124 17.49 2.93 6.82
CA PRO A 124 16.46 3.96 7.01
C PRO A 124 15.06 3.45 6.69
N ALA A 125 14.93 2.62 5.64
CA ALA A 125 13.65 2.05 5.24
C ALA A 125 13.05 1.14 6.33
N LEU A 126 13.88 0.35 7.02
CA LEU A 126 13.43 -0.50 8.13
C LEU A 126 13.22 0.27 9.43
N ALA A 127 14.01 1.32 9.69
CA ALA A 127 13.80 2.19 10.85
C ALA A 127 12.43 2.90 10.80
N LEU A 128 12.00 3.32 9.61
CA LEU A 128 10.65 3.89 9.41
C LEU A 128 9.55 2.90 9.85
N VAL A 129 9.68 1.62 9.48
CA VAL A 129 8.72 0.58 9.84
C VAL A 129 8.71 0.32 11.37
N GLN A 130 9.87 0.37 12.02
CA GLN A 130 9.97 0.16 13.47
C GLN A 130 9.40 1.33 14.28
N GLN A 131 9.69 2.57 13.89
CA GLN A 131 9.14 3.76 14.55
C GLN A 131 7.61 3.81 14.47
N LEU A 132 7.05 3.40 13.32
CA LEU A 132 5.60 3.25 13.15
C LEU A 132 5.01 2.16 14.07
N THR A 133 5.80 1.13 14.40
CA THR A 133 5.35 0.01 15.26
C THR A 133 5.34 0.37 16.75
N GLU A 134 6.28 1.20 17.21
CA GLU A 134 6.43 1.55 18.63
C GLU A 134 5.36 2.56 19.08
N GLN A 135 4.97 3.50 18.22
CA GLN A 135 3.96 4.53 18.54
C GLN A 135 2.54 3.97 18.72
N THR A 136 2.24 2.76 18.24
CA THR A 136 0.94 2.09 18.44
C THR A 136 0.83 1.40 19.80
N THR A 137 1.92 1.29 20.58
CA THR A 137 1.95 0.49 21.82
C THR A 137 1.51 1.28 23.08
N THR A 138 1.30 2.60 22.98
CA THR A 138 1.02 3.45 24.15
C THR A 138 -0.49 3.69 24.42
N SER A 139 -1.42 2.99 23.75
CA SER A 139 -2.87 3.27 23.88
C SER A 139 -3.79 2.06 24.13
N LEU A 140 -3.29 0.96 24.69
CA LEU A 140 -4.15 -0.11 25.24
C LEU A 140 -3.80 -0.37 26.72
N PRO A 141 -4.72 -0.12 27.68
CA PRO A 141 -4.48 -0.43 29.08
C PRO A 141 -4.64 -1.93 29.34
N SER A 142 -3.58 -2.58 29.80
CA SER A 142 -3.67 -3.81 30.57
C SER A 142 -4.28 -3.50 31.94
N GLN A 143 -5.41 -4.12 32.26
CA GLN A 143 -5.93 -4.12 33.63
C GLN A 143 -5.05 -5.00 34.52
N ASP A 144 -4.29 -4.36 35.42
CA ASP A 144 -4.14 -4.69 36.84
C ASP A 144 -3.18 -3.66 37.50
N GLU A 145 -3.61 -3.12 38.64
CA GLU A 145 -3.12 -1.97 39.47
C GLU A 145 -1.65 -2.00 39.99
N PRO A 146 -1.14 -0.98 40.76
CA PRO A 146 -1.35 0.48 40.74
C PRO A 146 -0.06 1.34 40.82
N SER A 147 -0.21 2.63 40.47
CA SER A 147 0.48 3.83 40.99
C SER A 147 2.03 3.92 41.01
N ASN A 148 2.61 4.74 40.11
CA ASN A 148 3.34 5.97 40.50
C ASN A 148 3.72 6.86 39.29
N LYS A 149 3.50 8.19 39.45
CA LYS A 149 4.07 9.29 38.64
C LYS A 149 5.52 9.62 39.14
N PRO A 150 6.29 10.59 38.58
CA PRO A 150 6.15 11.40 37.34
C PRO A 150 7.44 11.48 36.47
N SER A 151 7.37 12.08 35.26
CA SER A 151 8.08 13.35 34.91
C SER A 151 8.33 13.58 33.40
N THR A 152 8.23 14.86 33.07
CA THR A 152 8.44 15.69 31.87
C THR A 152 9.73 15.44 31.06
N VAL A 153 9.65 15.45 29.71
CA VAL A 153 10.58 16.17 28.80
C VAL A 153 9.82 16.54 27.51
N SER A 154 9.94 17.80 27.10
CA SER A 154 9.47 18.37 25.84
C SER A 154 10.67 18.50 24.91
N ASP A 155 10.59 18.02 23.67
CA ASP A 155 11.48 18.47 22.59
C ASP A 155 10.69 18.68 21.29
N GLN A 156 10.92 19.86 20.70
CA GLN A 156 10.33 20.35 19.47
C GLN A 156 11.16 19.86 18.28
N ILE A 157 10.53 19.31 17.25
CA ILE A 157 11.15 19.11 15.93
C ILE A 157 10.20 19.70 14.88
N ALA A 158 10.72 20.64 14.09
CA ALA A 158 10.02 21.38 13.06
C ALA A 158 9.71 20.50 11.81
N PRO A 159 8.59 20.73 11.10
CA PRO A 159 8.21 19.95 9.93
C PRO A 159 8.97 20.40 8.67
N VAL A 160 9.36 19.42 7.85
CA VAL A 160 9.94 19.61 6.51
C VAL A 160 8.80 19.59 5.50
N VAL A 161 8.55 20.74 4.86
CA VAL A 161 7.50 20.92 3.86
C VAL A 161 8.03 20.55 2.47
N ALA A 162 7.31 19.71 1.74
CA ALA A 162 7.53 19.47 0.32
C ALA A 162 6.41 20.14 -0.49
N GLU A 163 6.70 21.30 -1.08
CA GLU A 163 5.78 22.02 -1.97
C GLU A 163 5.87 21.48 -3.40
N LEU A 164 4.73 21.34 -4.07
CA LEU A 164 4.62 20.85 -5.44
C LEU A 164 3.79 21.85 -6.25
N GLU A 165 4.47 22.72 -6.98
CA GLU A 165 3.84 23.69 -7.89
C GLU A 165 3.60 23.06 -9.27
N VAL A 166 2.42 23.33 -9.85
CA VAL A 166 2.06 22.90 -11.21
C VAL A 166 1.55 24.12 -11.98
N GLU A 167 2.29 24.49 -13.02
CA GLU A 167 1.97 25.56 -13.96
C GLU A 167 1.08 25.02 -15.10
N GLU A 168 0.04 25.76 -15.44
CA GLU A 168 -0.94 25.39 -16.47
C GLU A 168 -1.14 26.60 -17.39
N THR A 169 -0.97 26.41 -18.70
CA THR A 169 -1.07 27.45 -19.74
C THR A 169 -2.53 27.70 -20.18
N VAL A 170 -3.17 28.74 -19.60
CA VAL A 170 -4.07 29.84 -20.12
C VAL A 170 -5.13 29.53 -21.24
N PRO A 171 -6.39 30.08 -21.25
CA PRO A 171 -6.86 31.41 -20.76
C PRO A 171 -8.13 31.49 -19.84
N PRO A 172 -8.44 32.69 -19.28
CA PRO A 172 -9.33 32.90 -18.11
C PRO A 172 -10.72 33.52 -18.48
N PRO A 173 -11.65 33.87 -17.54
CA PRO A 173 -11.56 33.84 -16.07
C PRO A 173 -12.77 33.23 -15.32
N GLN A 174 -12.51 32.44 -14.27
CA GLN A 174 -13.19 32.63 -12.97
C GLN A 174 -12.21 32.21 -11.87
N LYS A 175 -11.86 33.14 -10.97
CA LYS A 175 -10.98 32.90 -9.81
C LYS A 175 -11.63 31.91 -8.86
N LYS A 176 -11.42 30.61 -9.08
CA LYS A 176 -11.63 29.59 -8.04
C LYS A 176 -10.32 29.49 -7.28
N ASN A 177 -10.37 29.77 -5.97
CA ASN A 177 -9.24 29.54 -5.08
C ASN A 177 -8.74 28.09 -5.29
N LYS A 178 -7.57 27.93 -5.90
CA LYS A 178 -6.87 26.64 -5.96
C LYS A 178 -6.58 26.27 -4.51
N LYS A 179 -7.43 25.43 -3.91
CA LYS A 179 -7.10 24.79 -2.64
C LYS A 179 -5.94 23.84 -2.94
N ASN A 180 -4.75 24.22 -2.52
CA ASN A 180 -3.62 23.31 -2.49
C ASN A 180 -3.96 22.22 -1.47
N PHE A 181 -4.10 21.00 -1.97
CA PHE A 181 -4.33 19.84 -1.13
C PHE A 181 -2.98 19.35 -0.63
N SER A 182 -2.68 19.57 0.64
CA SER A 182 -1.52 19.02 1.33
C SER A 182 -1.98 17.93 2.27
N LEU A 183 -1.36 16.76 2.20
CA LEU A 183 -1.51 15.74 3.24
C LEU A 183 -0.66 16.17 4.43
N THR A 184 -1.28 16.23 5.61
CA THR A 184 -0.57 16.37 6.89
C THR A 184 0.04 15.03 7.32
N ASP A 185 0.94 15.04 8.30
CA ASP A 185 1.50 13.80 8.85
C ASP A 185 0.43 12.90 9.47
N ASP A 186 -0.60 13.50 10.08
CA ASP A 186 -1.77 12.76 10.60
C ASP A 186 -2.59 12.14 9.47
N ASP A 187 -2.73 12.84 8.33
CA ASP A 187 -3.44 12.30 7.18
C ASP A 187 -2.72 11.07 6.60
N ILE A 188 -1.39 11.16 6.49
CA ILE A 188 -0.53 10.05 6.04
C ILE A 188 -0.62 8.89 7.02
N LYS A 189 -0.58 9.18 8.33
CA LYS A 189 -0.74 8.19 9.39
C LYS A 189 -2.07 7.47 9.26
N ASN A 190 -3.18 8.19 9.08
CA ASN A 190 -4.50 7.58 8.95
C ASN A 190 -4.61 6.69 7.71
N ILE A 191 -4.01 7.10 6.58
CA ILE A 191 -3.92 6.27 5.37
C ILE A 191 -3.12 4.98 5.64
N ILE A 192 -1.96 5.09 6.30
CA ILE A 192 -1.09 3.96 6.62
C ILE A 192 -1.77 2.99 7.60
N MET A 193 -2.51 3.52 8.58
CA MET A 193 -3.21 2.74 9.60
C MET A 193 -4.48 2.06 9.06
N GLY A 194 -4.85 2.28 7.79
CA GLY A 194 -6.08 1.73 7.21
C GLY A 194 -7.33 2.31 7.85
N GLU A 195 -7.23 3.53 8.37
CA GLU A 195 -8.42 4.23 8.81
C GLU A 195 -9.30 4.55 7.61
N LYS A 196 -10.59 4.73 7.87
CA LYS A 196 -11.54 5.12 6.85
C LYS A 196 -11.05 6.38 6.13
N LEU A 197 -10.82 6.24 4.82
CA LEU A 197 -10.36 7.36 4.01
C LEU A 197 -11.42 8.45 3.94
N ARG A 198 -11.03 9.67 4.31
CA ARG A 198 -11.86 10.85 4.10
C ARG A 198 -12.04 11.10 2.62
N GLN A 199 -13.17 11.70 2.29
CA GLN A 199 -13.53 12.13 0.93
C GLN A 199 -12.44 12.94 0.21
N ASP A 200 -11.71 13.73 1.00
CA ASP A 200 -10.57 14.53 0.58
C ASP A 200 -9.40 13.67 0.05
N TYR A 201 -9.11 12.53 0.69
CA TYR A 201 -8.07 11.60 0.22
C TYR A 201 -8.50 10.85 -1.03
N ILE A 202 -9.76 10.44 -1.09
CA ILE A 202 -10.33 9.82 -2.29
C ILE A 202 -10.22 10.79 -3.47
N TYR A 203 -10.53 12.07 -3.25
CA TYR A 203 -10.36 13.09 -4.27
C TYR A 203 -8.89 13.25 -4.70
N LEU A 204 -7.94 13.28 -3.75
CA LEU A 204 -6.52 13.35 -4.07
C LEU A 204 -6.06 12.12 -4.89
N GLY A 205 -6.46 10.92 -4.49
CA GLY A 205 -6.20 9.69 -5.25
C GLY A 205 -6.73 9.76 -6.68
N GLN A 206 -7.96 10.25 -6.86
CA GLN A 206 -8.53 10.51 -8.18
C GLN A 206 -7.70 11.52 -9.00
N GLN A 207 -7.18 12.59 -8.39
CA GLN A 207 -6.29 13.54 -9.09
C GLN A 207 -4.96 12.91 -9.51
N LEU A 208 -4.38 12.04 -8.67
CA LEU A 208 -3.15 11.31 -9.01
C LEU A 208 -3.37 10.37 -10.20
N ILE A 209 -4.48 9.63 -10.21
CA ILE A 209 -4.86 8.76 -11.35
C ILE A 209 -5.03 9.60 -12.61
N LYS A 210 -5.74 10.73 -12.52
CA LYS A 210 -5.96 11.63 -13.66
C LYS A 210 -4.66 12.21 -14.22
N LYS A 211 -3.70 12.55 -13.35
CA LYS A 211 -2.37 13.01 -13.76
C LYS A 211 -1.59 11.93 -14.49
N GLN A 212 -1.67 10.69 -14.02
CA GLN A 212 -0.99 9.54 -14.63
C GLN A 212 -1.66 9.11 -15.94
N PHE A 213 -2.98 9.29 -16.06
CA PHE A 213 -3.78 8.91 -17.22
C PHE A 213 -4.65 10.08 -17.71
N PRO A 214 -4.07 11.08 -18.39
CA PRO A 214 -4.78 12.32 -18.76
C PRO A 214 -6.00 12.12 -19.67
N ASN A 215 -6.04 10.99 -20.39
CA ASN A 215 -7.12 10.65 -21.33
C ASN A 215 -8.31 9.96 -20.65
N ILE A 216 -8.22 9.63 -19.35
CA ILE A 216 -9.35 9.07 -18.60
C ILE A 216 -10.35 10.19 -18.28
N CYS A 217 -11.61 9.98 -18.66
CA CYS A 217 -12.73 10.82 -18.29
C CYS A 217 -13.27 10.44 -16.90
N GLY A 218 -13.98 11.39 -16.28
CA GLY A 218 -14.52 11.23 -14.93
C GLY A 218 -13.52 11.65 -13.86
N LEU A 219 -13.39 10.82 -12.82
CA LEU A 219 -12.61 11.07 -11.61
C LEU A 219 -13.01 12.39 -10.92
N GLN A 220 -14.30 12.73 -10.96
CA GLN A 220 -14.83 13.91 -10.28
C GLN A 220 -14.89 13.67 -8.78
N SER A 221 -14.93 14.75 -8.00
CA SER A 221 -15.18 14.64 -6.56
C SER A 221 -16.48 13.90 -6.31
N ILE A 222 -16.47 12.94 -5.39
CA ILE A 222 -17.67 12.23 -4.95
C ILE A 222 -18.74 13.16 -4.36
N LEU A 223 -18.37 14.39 -3.94
CA LEU A 223 -19.32 15.45 -3.56
C LEU A 223 -20.19 15.95 -4.73
N LEU A 224 -19.77 15.69 -5.96
CA LEU A 224 -20.42 16.16 -7.18
C LEU A 224 -21.21 15.05 -7.90
N GLN A 225 -21.26 13.84 -7.34
CA GLN A 225 -21.84 12.69 -8.02
C GLN A 225 -23.33 12.85 -8.36
N ASP A 226 -24.08 13.67 -7.61
CA ASP A 226 -25.49 13.97 -7.89
C ASP A 226 -25.69 15.24 -8.74
N LYS A 227 -24.60 15.99 -8.98
CA LYS A 227 -24.68 17.35 -9.54
C LYS A 227 -24.25 17.41 -10.99
N SER A 228 -23.37 16.51 -11.41
CA SER A 228 -22.84 16.50 -12.76
C SER A 228 -22.83 15.08 -13.31
N LYS A 229 -23.45 14.92 -14.48
CA LYS A 229 -23.26 13.73 -15.30
C LYS A 229 -21.82 13.68 -15.78
N LEU A 230 -21.32 12.48 -16.00
CA LEU A 230 -20.09 12.29 -16.74
C LEU A 230 -20.42 12.55 -18.21
N MET A 231 -19.51 13.17 -18.94
CA MET A 231 -19.63 13.35 -20.39
C MET A 231 -18.80 12.23 -21.04
N PRO A 232 -19.37 11.05 -21.33
CA PRO A 232 -18.65 9.97 -21.99
C PRO A 232 -18.40 10.35 -23.46
N SER A 233 -17.35 11.10 -23.73
CA SER A 233 -17.01 11.58 -25.08
C SER A 233 -16.30 10.52 -25.94
N GLY A 234 -16.68 9.25 -25.81
CA GLY A 234 -15.97 8.14 -26.48
C GLY A 234 -14.62 7.77 -25.83
N ASN A 235 -14.33 8.29 -24.64
CA ASN A 235 -13.10 8.03 -23.87
C ASN A 235 -13.38 7.10 -22.68
N ASN A 236 -12.36 6.36 -22.24
CA ASN A 236 -12.42 5.53 -21.03
C ASN A 236 -12.85 6.38 -19.83
N THR A 237 -13.99 6.07 -19.22
CA THR A 237 -14.49 6.77 -18.04
C THR A 237 -14.22 5.92 -16.82
N LEU A 238 -13.64 6.52 -15.77
CA LEU A 238 -13.48 5.92 -14.45
C LEU A 238 -14.03 6.88 -13.42
N GLN A 239 -14.85 6.38 -12.50
CA GLN A 239 -15.41 7.18 -11.42
C GLN A 239 -15.43 6.38 -10.13
N VAL A 240 -14.94 6.98 -9.05
CA VAL A 240 -15.21 6.49 -7.70
C VAL A 240 -16.57 7.03 -7.27
N VAL A 241 -17.43 6.15 -6.76
CA VAL A 241 -18.80 6.49 -6.34
C VAL A 241 -18.92 6.17 -4.86
N HIS A 242 -19.47 7.12 -4.10
CA HIS A 242 -19.79 6.91 -2.69
C HIS A 242 -21.23 6.42 -2.56
N CYS A 243 -21.39 5.23 -1.99
CA CYS A 243 -22.66 4.57 -1.77
C CYS A 243 -23.19 4.96 -0.39
N ARG A 244 -24.16 5.89 -0.34
CA ARG A 244 -24.60 6.56 0.88
C ARG A 244 -25.21 5.63 1.92
N THR A 245 -26.05 4.69 1.49
CA THR A 245 -26.78 3.77 2.38
C THR A 245 -25.86 2.96 3.29
N ARG A 246 -24.68 2.60 2.79
CA ARG A 246 -23.73 1.70 3.46
C ARG A 246 -22.38 2.36 3.72
N ASP A 247 -22.29 3.66 3.46
CA ASP A 247 -21.11 4.49 3.67
C ASP A 247 -19.80 3.82 3.19
N HIS A 248 -19.84 3.32 1.95
CA HIS A 248 -18.73 2.64 1.27
C HIS A 248 -18.47 3.25 -0.10
N CYS A 249 -17.30 2.97 -0.67
CA CYS A 249 -16.93 3.42 -2.00
C CYS A 249 -16.83 2.24 -2.96
N ILE A 250 -17.20 2.49 -4.22
CA ILE A 250 -17.03 1.55 -5.33
C ILE A 250 -16.35 2.26 -6.49
N ALA A 251 -15.72 1.50 -7.38
CA ALA A 251 -15.21 2.01 -8.64
C ALA A 251 -16.11 1.57 -9.80
N ALA A 252 -16.52 2.52 -10.64
CA ALA A 252 -17.30 2.28 -11.84
C ALA A 252 -16.52 2.73 -13.07
N ALA A 253 -16.48 1.90 -14.11
CA ALA A 253 -15.72 2.19 -15.31
C ALA A 253 -16.42 1.73 -16.59
N THR A 254 -16.24 2.48 -17.67
CA THR A 254 -16.57 2.03 -19.03
C THR A 254 -15.34 1.39 -19.66
N ASN A 255 -15.50 0.28 -20.39
CA ASN A 255 -14.39 -0.45 -21.00
C ASN A 255 -14.54 -0.54 -22.52
N PHE A 256 -13.72 0.19 -23.27
CA PHE A 256 -13.75 0.17 -24.74
C PHE A 256 -13.18 -1.12 -25.36
N LEU A 257 -12.51 -1.98 -24.57
CA LEU A 257 -11.90 -3.21 -25.09
C LEU A 257 -12.88 -4.39 -25.22
N LYS A 258 -14.16 -4.23 -24.82
CA LYS A 258 -15.19 -5.29 -24.93
C LYS A 258 -16.53 -4.72 -25.43
N TYR A 259 -16.66 -4.67 -26.76
CA TYR A 259 -17.85 -4.71 -27.64
C TYR A 259 -19.16 -3.94 -27.33
N ASP A 260 -19.46 -3.54 -26.09
CA ASP A 260 -20.75 -2.93 -25.75
C ASP A 260 -20.54 -1.54 -25.12
N ALA A 261 -20.76 -0.50 -25.93
CA ALA A 261 -20.50 0.89 -25.56
C ALA A 261 -21.36 1.39 -24.38
N ASN A 262 -22.40 0.63 -24.01
CA ASN A 262 -23.33 0.96 -22.95
C ASN A 262 -23.08 0.19 -21.64
N GLU A 263 -22.06 -0.67 -21.57
CA GLU A 263 -21.76 -1.44 -20.36
C GLU A 263 -20.90 -0.63 -19.36
N VAL A 264 -21.35 -0.58 -18.11
CA VAL A 264 -20.59 -0.03 -16.97
C VAL A 264 -20.16 -1.18 -16.07
N ALA A 265 -18.86 -1.41 -16.00
CA ALA A 265 -18.25 -2.38 -15.10
C ALA A 265 -18.12 -1.78 -13.71
N ILE A 266 -18.66 -2.49 -12.71
CA ILE A 266 -18.68 -2.04 -11.33
C ILE A 266 -17.81 -2.96 -10.48
N TYR A 267 -16.88 -2.36 -9.75
CA TYR A 267 -15.93 -3.03 -8.88
C TYR A 267 -16.24 -2.62 -7.44
N ASP A 268 -16.79 -3.57 -6.70
CA ASP A 268 -17.16 -3.41 -5.30
C ASP A 268 -16.39 -4.46 -4.50
N SER A 269 -15.50 -4.01 -3.62
CA SER A 269 -14.68 -4.90 -2.77
C SER A 269 -15.46 -5.47 -1.60
N VAL A 270 -16.69 -5.02 -1.34
CA VAL A 270 -17.49 -5.40 -0.17
C VAL A 270 -18.67 -6.27 -0.58
N PHE A 271 -19.51 -5.80 -1.50
CA PHE A 271 -20.78 -6.43 -1.82
C PHE A 271 -20.81 -7.06 -3.22
N HIS A 272 -21.63 -8.08 -3.38
CA HIS A 272 -21.85 -8.75 -4.68
C HIS A 272 -23.03 -8.16 -5.46
N THR A 273 -23.83 -7.32 -4.81
CA THR A 273 -25.07 -6.76 -5.34
C THR A 273 -25.11 -5.28 -5.01
N LEU A 274 -25.64 -4.48 -5.94
CA LEU A 274 -25.88 -3.06 -5.74
C LEU A 274 -27.18 -2.85 -4.99
N ASP A 275 -27.23 -1.82 -4.16
CA ASP A 275 -28.50 -1.29 -3.66
C ASP A 275 -29.09 -0.29 -4.66
N LYS A 276 -30.40 -0.08 -4.56
CA LYS A 276 -31.16 0.75 -5.50
C LYS A 276 -30.66 2.19 -5.58
N GLU A 277 -30.28 2.80 -4.46
CA GLU A 277 -29.77 4.18 -4.45
C GLU A 277 -28.44 4.27 -5.21
N THR A 278 -27.54 3.31 -5.00
CA THR A 278 -26.29 3.21 -5.75
C THR A 278 -26.54 3.01 -7.25
N GLU A 279 -27.51 2.18 -7.64
CA GLU A 279 -27.90 2.01 -9.05
C GLU A 279 -28.43 3.33 -9.66
N GLU A 280 -29.26 4.08 -8.94
CA GLU A 280 -29.78 5.38 -9.39
C GLU A 280 -28.65 6.40 -9.62
N VAL A 281 -27.68 6.47 -8.71
CA VAL A 281 -26.48 7.34 -8.86
C VAL A 281 -25.66 6.93 -10.08
N LEU A 282 -25.41 5.63 -10.27
CA LEU A 282 -24.65 5.12 -11.42
C LEU A 282 -25.38 5.38 -12.74
N ASN A 283 -26.70 5.16 -12.77
CA ASN A 283 -27.52 5.46 -13.94
C ASN A 283 -27.45 6.95 -14.28
N PHE A 284 -27.58 7.84 -13.29
CA PHE A 284 -27.45 9.28 -13.51
C PHE A 284 -26.05 9.67 -14.04
N LEU A 285 -24.99 9.15 -13.42
CA LEU A 285 -23.61 9.48 -13.76
C LEU A 285 -23.20 9.03 -15.16
N PHE A 286 -23.57 7.81 -15.54
CA PHE A 286 -23.15 7.16 -16.78
C PHE A 286 -24.20 7.22 -17.90
N GLN A 287 -25.33 7.91 -17.70
CA GLN A 287 -26.35 8.07 -18.73
C GLN A 287 -25.76 8.73 -19.98
N SER A 288 -25.82 8.02 -21.11
CA SER A 288 -25.43 8.54 -22.42
C SER A 288 -26.66 8.57 -23.34
N GLY A 289 -27.21 9.77 -23.55
CA GLY A 289 -28.40 9.96 -24.37
C GLY A 289 -29.67 9.40 -23.73
N ALA A 290 -30.48 8.68 -24.52
CA ALA A 290 -31.79 8.17 -24.12
C ALA A 290 -31.75 6.75 -23.53
N HIS A 291 -30.60 6.08 -23.54
CA HIS A 291 -30.47 4.71 -23.05
C HIS A 291 -29.89 4.67 -21.64
N GLU A 292 -30.45 3.81 -20.79
CA GLU A 292 -29.90 3.52 -19.48
C GLU A 292 -28.64 2.64 -19.62
N PRO A 293 -27.59 2.88 -18.83
CA PRO A 293 -26.37 2.08 -18.88
C PRO A 293 -26.63 0.66 -18.37
N LEU A 294 -25.98 -0.32 -19.00
CA LEU A 294 -26.00 -1.71 -18.56
C LEU A 294 -24.98 -1.91 -17.43
N LEU A 295 -25.44 -1.84 -16.19
CA LEU A 295 -24.62 -2.02 -15.00
C LEU A 295 -24.24 -3.49 -14.81
N LYS A 296 -22.94 -3.81 -14.72
CA LYS A 296 -22.45 -5.17 -14.44
C LYS A 296 -21.42 -5.17 -13.33
N VAL A 297 -21.79 -5.75 -12.18
CA VAL A 297 -20.85 -6.02 -11.09
C VAL A 297 -19.85 -7.08 -11.55
N LYS A 298 -18.57 -6.73 -11.54
CA LYS A 298 -17.46 -7.62 -11.89
C LYS A 298 -16.92 -8.29 -10.65
N SER A 299 -16.41 -9.52 -10.84
CA SER A 299 -15.63 -10.17 -9.80
C SER A 299 -14.32 -9.38 -9.60
N CYS A 300 -14.07 -8.95 -8.36
CA CYS A 300 -12.82 -8.35 -7.92
C CYS A 300 -12.41 -8.96 -6.57
N GLN A 301 -11.19 -8.65 -6.14
CA GLN A 301 -10.71 -9.05 -4.81
C GLN A 301 -11.60 -8.39 -3.74
N LYS A 302 -12.18 -9.21 -2.88
CA LYS A 302 -12.97 -8.74 -1.74
C LYS A 302 -12.06 -8.27 -0.61
N GLN A 303 -12.48 -7.21 0.08
CA GLN A 303 -11.81 -6.76 1.30
C GLN A 303 -11.92 -7.87 2.35
N GLN A 304 -10.89 -8.02 3.18
CA GLN A 304 -10.85 -8.98 4.28
C GLN A 304 -10.98 -8.22 5.60
N GLY A 305 -12.05 -8.49 6.36
CA GLY A 305 -12.36 -7.80 7.61
C GLY A 305 -13.85 -7.51 7.74
N GLU A 306 -14.36 -7.44 8.97
CA GLU A 306 -15.77 -7.12 9.25
C GLU A 306 -16.09 -5.63 9.09
N VAL A 307 -15.06 -4.77 9.13
CA VAL A 307 -15.23 -3.32 9.12
C VAL A 307 -15.01 -2.77 7.70
N ILE A 308 -15.96 -1.99 7.20
CA ILE A 308 -15.93 -1.31 5.90
C ILE A 308 -15.01 -0.07 5.96
N VAL A 309 -13.73 -0.29 6.23
CA VAL A 309 -12.71 0.79 6.25
C VAL A 309 -11.89 0.83 4.96
N ASP A 310 -11.63 -0.34 4.37
CA ASP A 310 -10.74 -0.50 3.22
C ASP A 310 -11.42 -0.31 1.85
N CYS A 311 -12.73 -0.07 1.82
CA CYS A 311 -13.48 0.04 0.56
C CYS A 311 -12.99 1.14 -0.39
N SER A 312 -12.24 2.12 0.12
CA SER A 312 -11.72 3.26 -0.64
C SER A 312 -10.24 3.13 -1.05
N LEU A 313 -9.54 2.10 -0.55
CA LEU A 313 -8.11 1.84 -0.81
C LEU A 313 -7.91 1.02 -2.10
#